data_AF-A0A382TBE7-F1
#
_entry.id   AF-A0A382TBE7-F1
#
_cell.length_a   1.000
_cell.length_b   1.000
_cell.length_c   1.000
_cell.angle_alpha   90.00
_cell.angle_beta   90.00
_cell.angle_gamma   90.00
#
_symmetry.space_group_name_H-M   'P 1'
#
loop_
_entity.id
_entity.type
_entity.pdbx_description
1 polymer ?
#
loop_
_entity_poly.entity_id
_entity_poly.type
_entity_poly.pdbx_seq_one_letter_code
_entity_poly.pdbx_strand_id
1 'polypeptide(L)'
;MNIFEIYLNKIKNLITKLNKNGEIEIPDLLNGINVDIPPPQLDFDISTNVAMFLSKLNKKPPLDLANQLCELIKNEDDNIDVISVAKPGFINIKFKALFWNNFLKEIINNNENFGVNLKEKKTKYLVEFVSANPTGPLHVGHCRGAILGDVISNILIFNRHHVTKEYYVNDYGNQIISFTKSVFFRIREILNNEKFPLDNDDLYPGDYLIEIAQNIISENKQLKFDDFNKIVQELTKLSVAESLKLIKLNLQNLGIVHNNFVSETDIVNNNEVEKVIEQLKKDQFVYEGKIEAPQ
;
A
#
# COMPACT_ATOMS: atom_id res chain seq x y z
N MET A 1 5.16 -20.70 -0.42
CA MET A 1 6.20 -21.60 0.12
C MET A 1 7.19 -20.75 0.90
N ASN A 2 7.25 -20.92 2.23
CA ASN A 2 8.11 -20.13 3.11
C ASN A 2 8.89 -21.11 4.00
N ILE A 3 10.21 -21.18 3.85
CA ILE A 3 11.07 -22.12 4.58
C ILE A 3 10.94 -21.95 6.09
N PHE A 4 10.85 -20.71 6.57
CA PHE A 4 10.71 -20.39 7.98
C PHE A 4 9.41 -20.96 8.54
N GLU A 5 8.29 -20.77 7.84
CA GLU A 5 7.00 -21.34 8.24
C GLU A 5 6.96 -22.87 8.17
N ILE A 6 7.60 -23.46 7.15
CA ILE A 6 7.68 -24.92 7.00
C ILE A 6 8.38 -25.51 8.22
N TYR A 7 9.54 -24.98 8.59
CA TYR A 7 10.31 -25.48 9.73
C TYR A 7 9.68 -25.09 11.06
N LEU A 8 9.05 -23.93 11.17
CA LEU A 8 8.28 -23.56 12.37
C LEU A 8 7.15 -24.57 12.61
N ASN A 9 6.43 -24.98 11.56
CA ASN A 9 5.38 -25.98 11.67
C ASN A 9 5.93 -27.38 12.00
N LYS A 10 7.04 -27.80 11.38
CA LYS A 10 7.72 -29.06 11.73
C LYS A 10 8.10 -29.09 13.21
N ILE A 11 8.72 -28.01 13.70
CA ILE A 11 9.12 -27.86 15.11
C ILE A 11 7.88 -27.89 16.03
N LYS A 12 6.82 -27.13 15.71
CA LYS A 12 5.57 -27.12 16.49
C LYS A 12 4.91 -28.50 16.58
N ASN A 13 4.90 -29.24 15.48
CA ASN A 13 4.37 -30.60 15.43
C ASN A 13 5.19 -31.56 16.29
N LEU A 14 6.53 -31.49 16.19
CA LEU A 14 7.44 -32.28 17.01
C LEU A 14 7.21 -32.02 18.50
N ILE A 15 7.23 -30.76 18.95
CA ILE A 15 7.05 -30.45 20.38
C ILE A 15 5.65 -30.82 20.89
N THR A 16 4.62 -30.76 20.03
CA THR A 16 3.27 -31.20 20.39
C THR A 16 3.21 -32.72 20.55
N LYS A 17 3.93 -33.48 19.71
CA LYS A 17 4.07 -34.94 19.85
C LYS A 17 4.80 -35.31 21.14
N LEU A 18 5.91 -34.63 21.44
CA LEU A 18 6.67 -34.83 22.69
C LEU A 18 5.83 -34.49 23.94
N ASN A 19 5.00 -33.45 23.86
CA ASN A 19 4.08 -33.10 24.94
C ASN A 19 3.00 -34.16 25.17
N LYS A 20 2.44 -34.73 24.09
CA LYS A 20 1.48 -35.85 24.21
C LYS A 20 2.10 -37.10 24.84
N ASN A 21 3.39 -37.31 24.65
CA ASN A 21 4.14 -38.40 25.26
C ASN A 21 4.59 -38.11 26.71
N GLY A 22 4.34 -36.90 27.22
CA GLY A 22 4.78 -36.48 28.55
C GLY A 22 6.28 -36.18 28.67
N GLU A 23 6.98 -36.00 27.55
CA GLU A 23 8.44 -35.78 27.53
C GLU A 23 8.83 -34.31 27.77
N ILE A 24 7.96 -33.39 27.38
CA ILE A 24 8.10 -31.94 27.58
C ILE A 24 6.72 -31.34 27.88
N GLU A 25 6.70 -30.17 28.50
CA GLU A 25 5.52 -29.32 28.65
C GLU A 25 5.55 -28.19 27.60
N ILE A 26 4.39 -27.85 27.02
CA ILE A 26 4.22 -26.70 26.13
C ILE A 26 3.09 -25.78 26.62
N PRO A 27 3.17 -24.46 26.42
CA PRO A 27 2.08 -23.53 26.75
C PRO A 27 0.94 -23.61 25.72
N ASP A 28 -0.23 -23.07 26.07
CA ASP A 28 -1.41 -23.02 25.19
C ASP A 28 -1.14 -22.26 23.88
N LEU A 29 -0.29 -21.23 23.95
CA LEU A 29 0.08 -20.39 22.81
C LEU A 29 1.56 -20.53 22.48
N LEU A 30 1.85 -20.84 21.21
CA LEU A 30 3.21 -21.09 20.69
C LEU A 30 3.76 -19.91 19.86
N ASN A 31 3.26 -18.70 20.11
CA ASN A 31 3.56 -17.51 19.29
C ASN A 31 4.96 -16.92 19.54
N GLY A 32 5.62 -17.30 20.64
CA GLY A 32 7.00 -16.87 20.93
C GLY A 32 8.08 -17.75 20.31
N ILE A 33 7.71 -18.81 19.59
CA ILE A 33 8.63 -19.65 18.85
C ILE A 33 8.78 -19.09 17.44
N ASN A 34 10.01 -18.82 17.06
CA ASN A 34 10.37 -18.32 15.74
C ASN A 34 11.36 -19.25 15.04
N VAL A 35 11.36 -19.17 13.71
CA VAL A 35 12.40 -19.71 12.84
C VAL A 35 12.81 -18.58 11.93
N ASP A 36 14.07 -18.16 12.00
CA ASP A 36 14.58 -16.97 11.31
C ASP A 36 15.95 -17.24 10.68
N ILE A 37 16.46 -16.24 9.97
CA ILE A 37 17.83 -16.25 9.44
C ILE A 37 18.81 -16.16 10.62
N PRO A 38 19.80 -17.06 10.72
CA PRO A 38 20.84 -16.97 11.74
C PRO A 38 21.72 -15.72 11.53
N PRO A 39 22.45 -15.27 12.57
CA PRO A 39 23.45 -14.23 12.42
C PRO A 39 24.45 -14.54 11.29
N PRO A 40 24.90 -13.55 10.49
CA PRO A 40 25.74 -13.78 9.31
C PRO A 40 27.06 -14.52 9.56
N GLN A 41 27.58 -14.46 10.79
CA GLN A 41 28.79 -15.17 11.21
C GLN A 41 28.60 -16.68 11.42
N LEU A 42 27.36 -17.16 11.48
CA LEU A 42 27.01 -18.57 11.60
C LEU A 42 26.70 -19.11 10.21
N ASP A 43 27.47 -20.10 9.77
CA ASP A 43 27.27 -20.79 8.49
C ASP A 43 26.12 -21.82 8.57
N PHE A 44 24.90 -21.31 8.76
CA PHE A 44 23.65 -22.08 8.86
C PHE A 44 22.55 -21.38 8.05
N ASP A 45 21.51 -22.13 7.70
CA ASP A 45 20.43 -21.65 6.83
C ASP A 45 19.27 -21.05 7.62
N ILE A 46 18.89 -21.68 8.74
CA ILE A 46 17.84 -21.21 9.65
C ILE A 46 18.26 -21.39 11.11
N SER A 47 17.62 -20.63 11.99
CA SER A 47 17.78 -20.73 13.44
C SER A 47 16.43 -20.70 14.14
N THR A 48 16.29 -21.39 15.26
CA THR A 48 15.09 -21.34 16.10
C THR A 48 15.41 -21.11 17.57
N ASN A 49 14.54 -20.37 18.25
CA ASN A 49 14.60 -20.09 19.69
C ASN A 49 13.74 -21.06 20.53
N VAL A 50 13.21 -22.15 19.94
CA VAL A 50 12.22 -23.04 20.58
C VAL A 50 12.62 -23.52 21.97
N ALA A 51 13.89 -23.89 22.17
CA ALA A 51 14.37 -24.37 23.46
C ALA A 51 14.39 -23.27 24.53
N MET A 52 14.74 -22.04 24.15
CA MET A 52 14.69 -20.89 25.04
C MET A 52 13.25 -20.60 25.47
N PHE A 53 12.31 -20.65 24.52
CA PHE A 53 10.89 -20.44 24.78
C PHE A 53 10.30 -21.47 25.75
N LEU A 54 10.66 -22.75 25.60
CA LEU A 54 10.13 -23.85 26.41
C LEU A 54 10.86 -24.09 27.74
N SER A 55 12.07 -23.54 27.90
CA SER A 55 12.97 -23.80 29.04
C SER A 55 12.32 -23.59 30.40
N LYS A 56 11.67 -22.43 30.59
CA LYS A 56 11.05 -22.03 31.86
C LYS A 56 9.95 -23.00 32.29
N LEU A 57 9.08 -23.39 31.36
CA LEU A 57 7.96 -24.28 31.63
C LEU A 57 8.48 -25.68 32.01
N ASN A 58 9.48 -26.16 31.28
CA ASN A 58 10.10 -27.46 31.50
C ASN A 58 11.10 -27.50 32.67
N LYS A 59 11.34 -26.38 33.36
CA LYS A 59 12.34 -26.23 34.45
C LYS A 59 13.73 -26.77 34.08
N LYS A 60 14.11 -26.65 32.79
CA LYS A 60 15.38 -27.10 32.24
C LYS A 60 16.21 -25.92 31.74
N PRO A 61 17.54 -25.93 31.88
CA PRO A 61 18.39 -24.96 31.21
C PRO A 61 18.11 -24.95 29.69
N PRO A 62 18.03 -23.77 29.03
CA PRO A 62 17.75 -23.71 27.59
C PRO A 62 18.72 -24.51 26.73
N LEU A 63 20.00 -24.57 27.13
CA LEU A 63 21.03 -25.32 26.41
C LEU A 63 20.77 -26.83 26.44
N ASP A 64 20.35 -27.36 27.60
CA ASP A 64 20.06 -28.78 27.77
C ASP A 64 18.82 -29.18 26.94
N LEU A 65 17.78 -28.34 26.98
CA LEU A 65 16.58 -28.54 26.17
C LEU A 65 16.89 -28.41 24.66
N ALA A 66 17.79 -27.49 24.29
CA ALA A 66 18.22 -27.33 22.91
C ALA A 66 18.97 -28.56 22.41
N ASN A 67 19.88 -29.14 23.21
CA ASN A 67 20.57 -30.38 22.86
C ASN A 67 19.58 -31.55 22.70
N GLN A 68 18.60 -31.67 23.60
CA GLN A 68 17.56 -32.69 23.50
C GLN A 68 16.73 -32.54 22.20
N LEU A 69 16.27 -31.32 21.91
CA LEU A 69 15.45 -31.05 20.71
C LEU A 69 16.26 -31.15 19.42
N CYS A 70 17.56 -30.79 19.45
CA CYS A 70 18.46 -30.85 18.31
C CYS A 70 18.55 -32.27 17.71
N GLU A 71 18.79 -33.28 18.56
CA GLU A 71 18.83 -34.68 18.13
C GLU A 71 17.49 -35.15 17.55
N LEU A 72 16.38 -34.78 18.19
CA LEU A 72 15.04 -35.15 17.74
C LEU A 72 14.68 -34.51 16.39
N ILE A 73 14.99 -33.22 16.22
CA ILE A 73 14.77 -32.50 14.95
C ILE A 73 15.60 -33.14 13.83
N LYS A 74 16.87 -33.49 14.10
CA LYS A 74 17.75 -34.13 13.13
C LYS A 74 17.22 -35.49 12.69
N ASN A 75 16.70 -36.28 13.63
CA ASN A 75 16.18 -37.62 13.36
C ASN A 75 14.85 -37.63 12.60
N GLU A 76 14.04 -36.57 12.69
CA GLU A 76 12.77 -36.47 11.95
C GLU A 76 12.93 -35.86 10.54
N ASP A 77 14.11 -35.34 10.16
CA ASP A 77 14.30 -34.68 8.87
C ASP A 77 15.65 -34.99 8.19
N ASP A 78 15.59 -35.91 7.24
CA ASP A 78 16.75 -36.32 6.42
C ASP A 78 17.33 -35.20 5.55
N ASN A 79 16.64 -34.07 5.38
CA ASN A 79 17.18 -32.93 4.61
C ASN A 79 18.22 -32.12 5.38
N ILE A 80 18.28 -32.26 6.70
CA ILE A 80 19.23 -31.56 7.54
C ILE A 80 20.62 -32.18 7.30
N ASP A 81 21.63 -31.36 7.04
CA ASP A 81 23.02 -31.76 6.96
C ASP A 81 23.70 -31.62 8.32
N VAL A 82 23.74 -30.40 8.84
CA VAL A 82 24.32 -30.07 10.14
C VAL A 82 23.27 -29.38 10.98
N ILE A 83 23.19 -29.75 12.24
CA ILE A 83 22.41 -29.03 13.25
C ILE A 83 23.34 -28.75 14.43
N SER A 84 23.24 -27.56 15.02
CA SER A 84 24.09 -27.19 16.15
C SER A 84 23.35 -26.30 17.14
N VAL A 85 23.77 -26.36 18.39
CA VAL A 85 23.25 -25.49 19.45
C VAL A 85 24.24 -24.36 19.71
N ALA A 86 23.74 -23.13 19.71
CA ALA A 86 24.50 -21.93 20.09
C ALA A 86 23.91 -21.29 21.35
N LYS A 87 24.78 -20.70 22.19
CA LYS A 87 24.33 -19.94 23.37
C LYS A 87 23.42 -18.78 22.94
N PRO A 88 22.35 -18.47 23.69
CA PRO A 88 21.96 -19.08 24.97
C PRO A 88 21.07 -20.33 24.84
N GLY A 89 20.81 -20.85 23.64
CA GLY A 89 19.93 -22.01 23.40
C GLY A 89 19.27 -21.99 22.02
N PHE A 90 19.89 -21.32 21.04
CA PHE A 90 19.44 -21.34 19.65
C PHE A 90 19.82 -22.67 19.01
N ILE A 91 18.92 -23.22 18.21
CA ILE A 91 19.19 -24.40 17.38
C ILE A 91 19.33 -23.91 15.94
N ASN A 92 20.53 -24.06 15.37
CA ASN A 92 20.85 -23.65 14.01
C ASN A 92 20.91 -24.87 13.10
N ILE A 93 20.30 -24.76 11.91
CA ILE A 93 20.12 -25.87 10.97
C ILE A 93 20.71 -25.46 9.62
N LYS A 94 21.54 -26.34 9.06
CA LYS A 94 22.10 -26.27 7.72
C LYS A 94 21.57 -27.45 6.92
N PHE A 95 21.06 -27.20 5.74
CA PHE A 95 20.45 -28.21 4.88
C PHE A 95 21.47 -28.83 3.93
N LYS A 96 21.17 -30.05 3.50
CA LYS A 96 21.90 -30.72 2.43
C LYS A 96 21.69 -29.95 1.12
N ALA A 97 22.69 -29.93 0.24
CA ALA A 97 22.56 -29.30 -1.08
C ALA A 97 21.35 -29.80 -1.89
N LEU A 98 20.98 -31.07 -1.72
CA LEU A 98 19.80 -31.66 -2.37
C LEU A 98 18.48 -30.97 -1.96
N PHE A 99 18.37 -30.54 -0.70
CA PHE A 99 17.21 -29.77 -0.24
C PHE A 99 17.05 -28.49 -1.05
N TRP A 100 18.14 -27.72 -1.21
CA TRP A 100 18.11 -26.47 -1.97
C TRP A 100 17.82 -26.68 -3.45
N ASN A 101 18.34 -27.76 -4.06
CA ASN A 101 18.00 -28.12 -5.44
C ASN A 101 16.50 -28.42 -5.60
N ASN A 102 15.92 -29.16 -4.65
CA ASN A 102 14.49 -29.45 -4.66
C ASN A 102 13.64 -28.20 -4.39
N PHE A 103 14.05 -27.37 -3.45
CA PHE A 103 13.38 -26.10 -3.13
C PHE A 103 13.39 -25.16 -4.33
N LEU A 104 14.54 -25.01 -5.03
CA LEU A 104 14.63 -24.24 -6.27
C LEU A 104 13.72 -24.81 -7.37
N LYS A 105 13.67 -26.13 -7.52
CA LYS A 105 12.74 -26.78 -8.45
C LYS A 105 11.29 -26.46 -8.11
N GLU A 106 10.92 -26.45 -6.83
CA GLU A 106 9.58 -26.06 -6.38
C GLU A 106 9.28 -24.58 -6.65
N ILE A 107 10.25 -23.68 -6.49
CA ILE A 107 10.11 -22.26 -6.86
C ILE A 107 9.85 -22.15 -8.36
N ILE A 108 10.67 -22.79 -9.19
CA ILE A 108 10.55 -22.72 -10.66
C ILE A 108 9.19 -23.26 -11.11
N ASN A 109 8.76 -24.38 -10.56
CA ASN A 109 7.47 -25.00 -10.88
C ASN A 109 6.26 -24.19 -10.37
N ASN A 110 6.43 -23.35 -9.34
CA ASN A 110 5.38 -22.52 -8.74
C ASN A 110 5.68 -21.02 -8.84
N ASN A 111 6.38 -20.59 -9.89
CA ASN A 111 6.95 -19.25 -10.01
C ASN A 111 5.93 -18.11 -9.78
N GLU A 112 4.71 -18.21 -10.31
CA GLU A 112 3.66 -17.21 -10.19
C GLU A 112 3.09 -17.07 -8.77
N ASN A 113 3.24 -18.11 -7.94
CA ASN A 113 2.67 -18.17 -6.60
C ASN A 113 3.73 -18.19 -5.50
N PHE A 114 5.01 -18.24 -5.85
CA PHE A 114 6.08 -18.18 -4.86
C PHE A 114 6.05 -16.83 -4.14
N GLY A 115 6.04 -16.83 -2.80
CA GLY A 115 5.90 -15.61 -1.99
C GLY A 115 4.45 -15.17 -1.71
N VAL A 116 3.45 -15.76 -2.36
CA VAL A 116 2.04 -15.47 -2.06
C VAL A 116 1.66 -16.09 -0.72
N ASN A 117 1.10 -15.29 0.20
CA ASN A 117 0.48 -15.81 1.41
C ASN A 117 -0.89 -16.40 1.06
N LEU A 118 -1.04 -17.73 1.10
CA LEU A 118 -2.31 -18.41 0.82
C LEU A 118 -3.13 -18.73 2.09
N LYS A 119 -2.56 -18.54 3.28
CA LYS A 119 -3.18 -18.92 4.55
C LYS A 119 -4.13 -17.87 5.08
N GLU A 120 -3.86 -16.60 4.78
CA GLU A 120 -4.68 -15.49 5.25
C GLU A 120 -6.01 -15.38 4.52
N LYS A 121 -7.06 -15.05 5.28
CA LYS A 121 -8.37 -14.73 4.74
C LYS A 121 -8.26 -13.48 3.85
N LYS A 122 -8.74 -13.59 2.61
CA LYS A 122 -8.72 -12.48 1.66
C LYS A 122 -9.77 -11.45 2.00
N THR A 123 -9.37 -10.21 1.83
CA THR A 123 -10.12 -9.00 2.22
C THR A 123 -10.16 -8.04 1.03
N LYS A 124 -11.04 -7.04 1.15
CA LYS A 124 -11.14 -5.94 0.19
C LYS A 124 -10.41 -4.73 0.77
N TYR A 125 -9.55 -4.11 -0.03
CA TYR A 125 -8.85 -2.87 0.30
C TYR A 125 -9.22 -1.80 -0.72
N LEU A 126 -9.49 -0.61 -0.20
CA LEU A 126 -9.45 0.62 -0.97
C LEU A 126 -8.11 1.29 -0.64
N VAL A 127 -7.28 1.52 -1.65
CA VAL A 127 -6.01 2.23 -1.50
C VAL A 127 -6.13 3.53 -2.27
N GLU A 128 -6.36 4.60 -1.54
CA GLU A 128 -6.38 5.97 -2.07
C GLU A 128 -4.96 6.54 -2.07
N PHE A 129 -4.51 7.12 -3.19
CA PHE A 129 -3.19 7.74 -3.26
C PHE A 129 -3.06 8.76 -4.40
N VAL A 130 -2.06 9.64 -4.26
CA VAL A 130 -1.80 10.86 -5.05
C VAL A 130 -2.79 11.99 -4.75
N SER A 131 -4.07 11.81 -5.07
CA SER A 131 -5.19 12.71 -4.77
C SER A 131 -4.83 14.21 -4.86
N ALA A 132 -4.11 14.59 -5.91
CA ALA A 132 -3.69 15.96 -6.13
C ALA A 132 -4.82 16.75 -6.79
N ASN A 133 -4.83 18.06 -6.56
CA ASN A 133 -5.83 18.94 -7.16
C ASN A 133 -5.67 18.89 -8.70
N PRO A 134 -6.77 18.82 -9.47
CA PRO A 134 -6.75 18.76 -10.93
C PRO A 134 -6.55 20.16 -11.54
N THR A 135 -5.54 20.88 -11.04
CA THR A 135 -5.20 22.25 -11.46
C THR A 135 -3.87 22.28 -12.20
N GLY A 136 -3.34 21.13 -12.63
CA GLY A 136 -2.10 21.04 -13.38
C GLY A 136 -1.50 19.64 -13.43
N PRO A 137 -0.37 19.47 -14.12
CA PRO A 137 0.34 18.20 -14.23
C PRO A 137 0.98 17.78 -12.90
N LEU A 138 1.28 16.49 -12.77
CA LEU A 138 1.99 15.98 -11.61
C LEU A 138 3.48 16.32 -11.68
N HIS A 139 4.03 16.90 -10.62
CA HIS A 139 5.48 17.07 -10.45
C HIS A 139 6.14 15.95 -9.62
N VAL A 140 7.47 15.98 -9.52
CA VAL A 140 8.29 14.99 -8.78
C VAL A 140 7.84 14.74 -7.34
N GLY A 141 7.35 15.78 -6.64
CA GLY A 141 6.79 15.63 -5.28
C GLY A 141 5.63 14.62 -5.19
N HIS A 142 4.79 14.50 -6.23
CA HIS A 142 3.68 13.54 -6.25
C HIS A 142 4.15 12.11 -6.52
N CYS A 143 5.33 11.93 -7.16
CA CYS A 143 5.84 10.62 -7.53
C CYS A 143 6.06 9.72 -6.30
N ARG A 144 6.48 10.29 -5.16
CA ARG A 144 6.67 9.51 -3.92
C ARG A 144 5.37 8.85 -3.47
N GLY A 145 4.28 9.62 -3.40
CA GLY A 145 2.96 9.11 -3.03
C GLY A 145 2.42 8.12 -4.06
N ALA A 146 2.64 8.41 -5.35
CA ALA A 146 2.24 7.55 -6.46
C ALA A 146 2.88 6.16 -6.36
N ILE A 147 4.21 6.10 -6.25
CA ILE A 147 4.96 4.84 -6.19
C ILE A 147 4.63 4.06 -4.91
N LEU A 148 4.55 4.74 -3.75
CA LEU A 148 4.24 4.06 -2.49
C LEU A 148 2.84 3.41 -2.53
N GLY A 149 1.83 4.16 -2.97
CA GLY A 149 0.46 3.64 -3.08
C GLY A 149 0.36 2.49 -4.07
N ASP A 150 1.03 2.59 -5.21
CA ASP A 150 1.03 1.53 -6.22
C ASP A 150 1.74 0.25 -5.73
N VAL A 151 2.90 0.37 -5.10
CA VAL A 151 3.65 -0.77 -4.54
C VAL A 151 2.85 -1.48 -3.45
N ILE A 152 2.24 -0.74 -2.51
CA ILE A 152 1.38 -1.33 -1.47
C ILE A 152 0.23 -2.10 -2.13
N SER A 153 -0.43 -1.47 -3.10
CA SER A 153 -1.54 -2.09 -3.83
C SER A 153 -1.10 -3.36 -4.55
N ASN A 154 0.06 -3.35 -5.21
CA ASN A 154 0.59 -4.51 -5.93
C ASN A 154 0.99 -5.64 -4.98
N ILE A 155 1.54 -5.34 -3.79
CA ILE A 155 1.82 -6.36 -2.76
C ILE A 155 0.53 -7.01 -2.26
N LEU A 156 -0.52 -6.23 -2.04
CA LEU A 156 -1.84 -6.74 -1.64
C LEU A 156 -2.48 -7.59 -2.74
N ILE A 157 -2.44 -7.15 -4.00
CA ILE A 157 -2.92 -7.90 -5.17
C ILE A 157 -2.12 -9.21 -5.33
N PHE A 158 -0.80 -9.14 -5.19
CA PHE A 158 0.08 -10.31 -5.23
C PHE A 158 -0.31 -11.34 -4.16
N ASN A 159 -0.65 -10.87 -2.95
CA ASN A 159 -1.20 -11.69 -1.87
C ASN A 159 -2.68 -12.07 -2.07
N ARG A 160 -3.24 -11.89 -3.28
CA ARG A 160 -4.60 -12.27 -3.70
C ARG A 160 -5.73 -11.56 -2.93
N HIS A 161 -5.46 -10.38 -2.37
CA HIS A 161 -6.52 -9.52 -1.86
C HIS A 161 -7.24 -8.82 -3.02
N HIS A 162 -8.47 -8.39 -2.79
CA HIS A 162 -9.18 -7.54 -3.72
C HIS A 162 -8.79 -6.10 -3.43
N VAL A 163 -8.17 -5.42 -4.39
CA VAL A 163 -7.67 -4.04 -4.20
C VAL A 163 -8.30 -3.14 -5.23
N THR A 164 -8.88 -2.04 -4.77
CA THR A 164 -9.29 -0.91 -5.59
C THR A 164 -8.31 0.23 -5.36
N LYS A 165 -7.58 0.62 -6.40
CA LYS A 165 -6.74 1.81 -6.44
C LYS A 165 -7.64 3.02 -6.75
N GLU A 166 -7.68 4.00 -5.88
CA GLU A 166 -8.56 5.17 -6.02
C GLU A 166 -7.78 6.48 -6.00
N TYR A 167 -8.23 7.41 -6.85
CA TYR A 167 -7.74 8.77 -6.90
C TYR A 167 -8.88 9.69 -6.47
N TYR A 168 -8.72 10.39 -5.35
CA TYR A 168 -9.66 11.42 -4.95
C TYR A 168 -9.34 12.72 -5.69
N VAL A 169 -10.29 13.18 -6.51
CA VAL A 169 -10.17 14.40 -7.31
C VAL A 169 -10.79 15.55 -6.53
N ASN A 170 -9.95 16.41 -5.96
CA ASN A 170 -10.38 17.64 -5.31
C ASN A 170 -10.72 18.71 -6.36
N ASP A 171 -11.84 18.50 -7.07
CA ASP A 171 -12.35 19.37 -8.13
C ASP A 171 -13.40 20.39 -7.64
N TYR A 172 -13.41 20.70 -6.34
CA TYR A 172 -14.32 21.67 -5.74
C TYR A 172 -13.59 22.88 -5.13
N GLY A 173 -14.28 24.02 -5.04
CA GLY A 173 -13.81 25.22 -4.33
C GLY A 173 -12.99 26.22 -5.16
N ASN A 174 -12.38 27.19 -4.46
CA ASN A 174 -11.81 28.39 -5.08
C ASN A 174 -10.61 28.12 -6.00
N GLN A 175 -9.77 27.12 -5.68
CA GLN A 175 -8.62 26.78 -6.52
C GLN A 175 -9.06 26.37 -7.93
N ILE A 176 -10.17 25.64 -8.03
CA ILE A 176 -10.74 25.20 -9.30
C ILE A 176 -11.33 26.37 -10.08
N ILE A 177 -11.93 27.35 -9.40
CA ILE A 177 -12.39 28.59 -10.03
C ILE A 177 -11.19 29.39 -10.57
N SER A 178 -10.13 29.54 -9.80
CA SER A 178 -8.88 30.19 -10.23
C SER A 178 -8.25 29.49 -11.43
N PHE A 179 -8.20 28.17 -11.40
CA PHE A 179 -7.73 27.35 -12.53
C PHE A 179 -8.60 27.56 -13.78
N THR A 180 -9.92 27.50 -13.63
CA THR A 180 -10.88 27.73 -14.73
C THR A 180 -10.76 29.15 -15.31
N LYS A 181 -10.55 30.17 -14.46
CA LYS A 181 -10.25 31.54 -14.92
C LYS A 181 -8.96 31.60 -15.73
N SER A 182 -7.93 30.86 -15.31
CA SER A 182 -6.65 30.81 -16.02
C SER A 182 -6.83 30.19 -17.41
N VAL A 183 -7.58 29.09 -17.51
CA VAL A 183 -7.95 28.48 -18.80
C VAL A 183 -8.76 29.47 -19.66
N PHE A 184 -9.75 30.17 -19.08
CA PHE A 184 -10.52 31.18 -19.79
C PHE A 184 -9.63 32.27 -20.42
N PHE A 185 -8.68 32.83 -19.66
CA PHE A 185 -7.78 33.84 -20.20
C PHE A 185 -6.85 33.30 -21.28
N ARG A 186 -6.38 32.05 -21.19
CA ARG A 186 -5.63 31.41 -22.29
C ARG A 186 -6.50 31.20 -23.53
N ILE A 187 -7.78 30.89 -23.37
CA ILE A 187 -8.72 30.81 -24.50
C ILE A 187 -8.90 32.19 -25.16
N ARG A 188 -9.08 33.25 -24.37
CA ARG A 188 -9.13 34.64 -24.87
C ARG A 188 -7.86 35.05 -25.59
N GLU A 189 -6.71 34.65 -25.07
CA GLU A 189 -5.41 34.88 -25.71
C GLU A 189 -5.34 34.25 -27.10
N ILE A 190 -5.79 33.00 -27.24
CA ILE A 190 -5.79 32.27 -28.51
C ILE A 190 -6.83 32.82 -29.50
N LEU A 191 -8.06 33.11 -29.04
CA LEU A 191 -9.17 33.48 -29.93
C LEU A 191 -9.23 34.98 -30.26
N ASN A 192 -8.78 35.83 -29.33
CA ASN A 192 -8.97 37.27 -29.39
C ASN A 192 -7.66 38.07 -29.33
N ASN A 193 -6.49 37.40 -29.25
CA ASN A 193 -5.18 38.03 -29.06
C ASN A 193 -5.10 38.93 -27.81
N GLU A 194 -5.89 38.61 -26.78
CA GLU A 194 -5.83 39.30 -25.49
C GLU A 194 -4.65 38.76 -24.67
N LYS A 195 -3.80 39.64 -24.14
CA LYS A 195 -2.62 39.19 -23.38
C LYS A 195 -3.06 38.45 -22.11
N PHE A 196 -2.49 37.27 -21.86
CA PHE A 196 -2.67 36.58 -20.59
C PHE A 196 -2.11 37.44 -19.43
N PRO A 197 -2.88 37.65 -18.35
CA PRO A 197 -2.47 38.50 -17.23
C PRO A 197 -1.46 37.79 -16.32
N LEU A 198 -0.18 37.88 -16.68
CA LEU A 198 0.94 37.23 -15.96
C LEU A 198 1.16 37.77 -14.54
N ASP A 199 0.76 39.02 -14.28
CA ASP A 199 0.95 39.70 -12.98
C ASP A 199 -0.18 39.40 -11.97
N ASN A 200 -1.06 38.43 -12.27
CA ASN A 200 -2.19 38.08 -11.41
C ASN A 200 -1.89 36.81 -10.60
N ASP A 201 -1.62 36.97 -9.32
CA ASP A 201 -1.31 35.89 -8.38
C ASP A 201 -2.46 34.89 -8.16
N ASP A 202 -3.71 35.28 -8.47
CA ASP A 202 -4.88 34.40 -8.37
C ASP A 202 -4.98 33.40 -9.53
N LEU A 203 -4.13 33.54 -10.55
CA LEU A 203 -4.13 32.68 -11.74
C LEU A 203 -2.94 31.72 -11.74
N TYR A 204 -3.18 30.56 -12.35
CA TYR A 204 -2.14 29.60 -12.63
C TYR A 204 -1.35 30.06 -13.86
N PRO A 205 0.00 30.14 -13.80
CA PRO A 205 0.79 30.71 -14.89
C PRO A 205 1.26 29.67 -15.93
N GLY A 206 1.08 28.38 -15.68
CA GLY A 206 1.80 27.32 -16.40
C GLY A 206 1.41 27.16 -17.87
N ASP A 207 2.41 26.83 -18.70
CA ASP A 207 2.25 26.67 -20.16
C ASP A 207 1.31 25.52 -20.54
N TYR A 208 1.14 24.52 -19.66
CA TYR A 208 0.19 23.42 -19.87
C TYR A 208 -1.25 23.91 -20.08
N LEU A 209 -1.59 25.11 -19.57
CA LEU A 209 -2.91 25.72 -19.80
C LEU A 209 -3.18 26.07 -21.26
N ILE A 210 -2.13 26.30 -22.05
CA ILE A 210 -2.26 26.62 -23.48
C ILE A 210 -2.80 25.39 -24.22
N GLU A 211 -2.25 24.21 -23.94
CA GLU A 211 -2.71 22.95 -24.54
C GLU A 211 -4.15 22.63 -24.11
N ILE A 212 -4.47 22.79 -22.82
CA ILE A 212 -5.84 22.65 -22.30
C ILE A 212 -6.80 23.57 -23.04
N ALA A 213 -6.46 24.85 -23.18
CA ALA A 213 -7.27 25.83 -23.88
C ALA A 213 -7.48 25.46 -25.36
N GLN A 214 -6.42 25.04 -26.06
CA GLN A 214 -6.49 24.59 -27.45
C GLN A 214 -7.42 23.39 -27.63
N ASN A 215 -7.31 22.38 -26.76
CA ASN A 215 -8.16 21.21 -26.79
C ASN A 215 -9.63 21.61 -26.61
N ILE A 216 -9.93 22.42 -25.58
CA ILE A 216 -11.29 22.89 -25.29
C ILE A 216 -11.88 23.65 -26.49
N ILE A 217 -11.13 24.58 -27.09
CA ILE A 217 -11.57 25.33 -28.28
C ILE A 217 -11.86 24.37 -29.45
N SER A 218 -10.97 23.41 -29.68
CA SER A 218 -11.05 22.51 -30.83
C SER A 218 -12.24 21.53 -30.73
N GLU A 219 -12.51 21.02 -29.54
CA GLU A 219 -13.57 20.05 -29.24
C GLU A 219 -14.95 20.72 -29.05
N ASN A 220 -15.00 22.02 -28.73
CA ASN A 220 -16.23 22.72 -28.34
C ASN A 220 -16.46 24.02 -29.13
N LYS A 221 -16.43 23.94 -30.47
CA LYS A 221 -16.53 25.10 -31.39
C LYS A 221 -17.80 25.95 -31.23
N GLN A 222 -18.85 25.39 -30.66
CA GLN A 222 -20.13 26.07 -30.40
C GLN A 222 -20.10 26.98 -29.17
N LEU A 223 -19.15 26.80 -28.26
CA LEU A 223 -19.06 27.59 -27.04
C LEU A 223 -18.51 28.98 -27.35
N LYS A 224 -19.04 29.97 -26.63
CA LYS A 224 -18.54 31.34 -26.69
C LYS A 224 -17.85 31.68 -25.38
N PHE A 225 -16.69 32.31 -25.50
CA PHE A 225 -15.80 32.64 -24.38
C PHE A 225 -15.71 34.15 -24.20
N ASP A 226 -16.85 34.83 -24.24
CA ASP A 226 -17.01 36.28 -24.17
C ASP A 226 -17.32 36.77 -22.74
N ASP A 227 -17.94 35.94 -21.91
CA ASP A 227 -18.27 36.28 -20.52
C ASP A 227 -17.99 35.07 -19.61
N PHE A 228 -17.02 35.24 -18.69
CA PHE A 228 -16.64 34.20 -17.75
C PHE A 228 -17.82 33.71 -16.90
N ASN A 229 -18.68 34.63 -16.42
CA ASN A 229 -19.78 34.27 -15.52
C ASN A 229 -20.82 33.39 -16.20
N LYS A 230 -20.97 33.51 -17.52
CA LYS A 230 -21.91 32.69 -18.31
C LYS A 230 -21.37 31.30 -18.61
N ILE A 231 -20.05 31.16 -18.73
CA ILE A 231 -19.41 29.92 -19.16
C ILE A 231 -18.77 29.12 -18.01
N VAL A 232 -18.57 29.72 -16.84
CA VAL A 232 -17.77 29.16 -15.73
C VAL A 232 -18.14 27.72 -15.38
N GLN A 233 -19.42 27.37 -15.29
CA GLN A 233 -19.84 26.01 -14.91
C GLN A 233 -19.41 24.97 -15.95
N GLU A 234 -19.65 25.25 -17.23
CA GLU A 234 -19.28 24.34 -18.32
C GLU A 234 -17.76 24.31 -18.50
N LEU A 235 -17.11 25.48 -18.48
CA LEU A 235 -15.68 25.58 -18.62
C LEU A 235 -14.93 24.90 -17.47
N THR A 236 -15.48 24.90 -16.25
CA THR A 236 -14.89 24.19 -15.11
C THR A 236 -14.84 22.69 -15.39
N LYS A 237 -15.96 22.09 -15.83
CA LYS A 237 -16.03 20.65 -16.16
C LYS A 237 -15.02 20.28 -17.24
N LEU A 238 -14.97 21.08 -18.32
CA LEU A 238 -14.03 20.86 -19.42
C LEU A 238 -12.57 21.01 -18.98
N SER A 239 -12.27 22.04 -18.19
CA SER A 239 -10.90 22.30 -17.69
C SER A 239 -10.41 21.18 -16.76
N VAL A 240 -11.26 20.73 -15.84
CA VAL A 240 -10.94 19.60 -14.94
C VAL A 240 -10.76 18.31 -15.74
N ALA A 241 -11.62 18.05 -16.73
CA ALA A 241 -11.49 16.88 -17.60
C ALA A 241 -10.15 16.86 -18.35
N GLU A 242 -9.73 17.97 -18.94
CA GLU A 242 -8.41 18.09 -19.59
C GLU A 242 -7.25 17.92 -18.60
N SER A 243 -7.32 18.53 -17.41
CA SER A 243 -6.27 18.35 -16.40
C SER A 243 -6.18 16.90 -15.94
N LEU A 244 -7.31 16.19 -15.82
CA LEU A 244 -7.32 14.77 -15.47
C LEU A 244 -6.73 13.89 -16.58
N LYS A 245 -6.87 14.26 -17.87
CA LYS A 245 -6.15 13.58 -18.96
C LYS A 245 -4.64 13.66 -18.75
N LEU A 246 -4.10 14.84 -18.41
CA LEU A 246 -2.68 15.04 -18.13
C LEU A 246 -2.21 14.22 -16.92
N ILE A 247 -2.95 14.25 -15.81
CA ILE A 247 -2.65 13.49 -14.59
C ILE A 247 -2.62 11.99 -14.89
N LYS A 248 -3.64 11.47 -15.60
CA LYS A 248 -3.70 10.06 -15.99
C LYS A 248 -2.53 9.66 -16.88
N LEU A 249 -2.16 10.49 -17.84
CA LEU A 249 -0.98 10.26 -18.69
C LEU A 249 0.32 10.23 -17.87
N ASN A 250 0.49 11.15 -16.92
CA ASN A 250 1.66 11.17 -16.04
C ASN A 250 1.77 9.90 -15.20
N LEU A 251 0.66 9.42 -14.64
CA LEU A 251 0.61 8.17 -13.88
C LEU A 251 0.88 6.96 -14.76
N GLN A 252 0.30 6.92 -15.96
CA GLN A 252 0.54 5.84 -16.93
C GLN A 252 2.01 5.75 -17.35
N ASN A 253 2.69 6.89 -17.49
CA ASN A 253 4.14 6.91 -17.76
C ASN A 253 4.98 6.29 -16.63
N LEU A 254 4.44 6.25 -15.41
CA LEU A 254 5.03 5.54 -14.26
C LEU A 254 4.57 4.08 -14.14
N GLY A 255 3.75 3.59 -15.07
CA GLY A 255 3.12 2.27 -15.01
C GLY A 255 1.95 2.17 -14.01
N ILE A 256 1.46 3.31 -13.52
CA ILE A 256 0.42 3.37 -12.49
C ILE A 256 -0.94 3.60 -13.15
N VAL A 257 -1.90 2.76 -12.79
CA VAL A 257 -3.29 2.86 -13.27
C VAL A 257 -4.24 2.71 -12.09
N HIS A 258 -5.02 3.76 -11.83
CA HIS A 258 -6.10 3.72 -10.85
C HIS A 258 -7.36 3.05 -11.42
N ASN A 259 -8.13 2.42 -10.55
CA ASN A 259 -9.42 1.84 -10.91
C ASN A 259 -10.52 2.91 -10.96
N ASN A 260 -10.52 3.81 -9.97
CA ASN A 260 -11.52 4.86 -9.82
C ASN A 260 -10.89 6.24 -9.69
N PHE A 261 -11.60 7.24 -10.19
CA PHE A 261 -11.39 8.65 -9.88
C PHE A 261 -12.69 9.17 -9.29
N VAL A 262 -12.66 9.67 -8.05
CA VAL A 262 -13.85 10.11 -7.31
C VAL A 262 -13.83 11.62 -7.18
N SER A 263 -14.90 12.29 -7.63
CA SER A 263 -15.02 13.75 -7.64
C SER A 263 -15.52 14.29 -6.30
N GLU A 264 -14.85 15.31 -5.77
CA GLU A 264 -15.33 16.07 -4.61
C GLU A 264 -16.64 16.81 -4.93
N THR A 265 -16.75 17.35 -6.15
CA THR A 265 -17.98 18.01 -6.62
C THR A 265 -19.18 17.08 -6.58
N ASP A 266 -19.01 15.81 -6.97
CA ASP A 266 -20.09 14.81 -6.88
C ASP A 266 -20.49 14.53 -5.42
N ILE A 267 -19.51 14.40 -4.51
CA ILE A 267 -19.74 14.20 -3.07
C ILE A 267 -20.55 15.36 -2.47
N VAL A 268 -20.17 16.61 -2.82
CA VAL A 268 -20.89 17.82 -2.37
C VAL A 268 -22.30 17.87 -2.95
N ASN A 269 -22.47 17.67 -4.26
CA ASN A 269 -23.78 17.71 -4.90
C ASN A 269 -24.74 16.63 -4.35
N ASN A 270 -24.20 15.49 -3.93
CA ASN A 270 -24.95 14.41 -3.32
C ASN A 270 -25.23 14.60 -1.82
N ASN A 271 -24.78 15.71 -1.22
CA ASN A 271 -24.85 16.01 0.21
C ASN A 271 -24.35 14.85 1.09
N GLU A 272 -23.26 14.19 0.68
CA GLU A 272 -22.76 13.01 1.39
C GLU A 272 -22.16 13.36 2.76
N VAL A 273 -21.49 14.52 2.85
CA VAL A 273 -20.93 15.03 4.11
C VAL A 273 -22.03 15.36 5.11
N GLU A 274 -23.11 16.01 4.66
CA GLU A 274 -24.25 16.37 5.50
C GLU A 274 -24.91 15.11 6.08
N LYS A 275 -25.11 14.07 5.27
CA LYS A 275 -25.66 12.79 5.73
C LYS A 275 -24.79 12.15 6.83
N VAL A 276 -23.47 12.23 6.70
CA VAL A 276 -22.54 11.72 7.72
C VAL A 276 -22.65 12.56 9.01
N ILE A 277 -22.68 13.89 8.90
CA ILE A 277 -22.83 14.79 10.06
C ILE A 277 -24.16 14.53 10.78
N GLU A 278 -25.26 14.36 10.05
CA GLU A 278 -26.57 14.04 10.63
C GLU A 278 -26.55 12.72 11.41
N GLN A 279 -25.89 11.69 10.87
CA GLN A 279 -25.72 10.42 11.56
C GLN A 279 -24.86 10.58 12.83
N LEU A 280 -23.74 11.30 12.75
CA LEU A 280 -22.88 11.55 13.92
C LEU A 280 -23.60 12.36 15.02
N LYS A 281 -24.45 13.32 14.64
CA LYS A 281 -25.32 14.06 15.58
C LYS A 281 -26.30 13.12 16.29
N LYS A 282 -26.94 12.22 15.53
CA LYS A 282 -27.88 11.23 16.07
C LYS A 282 -27.20 10.30 17.08
N ASP A 283 -25.97 9.90 16.79
CA ASP A 283 -25.17 9.04 17.66
C ASP A 283 -24.46 9.80 18.80
N GLN A 284 -24.76 11.09 18.98
CA GLN A 284 -24.20 11.97 20.02
C GLN A 284 -22.67 12.12 19.97
N PHE A 285 -22.07 11.98 18.79
CA PHE A 285 -20.64 12.20 18.55
C PHE A 285 -20.30 13.64 18.14
N VAL A 286 -21.30 14.49 17.92
CA VAL A 286 -21.12 15.91 17.54
C VAL A 286 -21.49 16.82 18.71
N TYR A 287 -20.61 17.77 19.00
CA TYR A 287 -20.86 18.86 19.94
C TYR A 287 -20.49 20.20 19.30
N GLU A 288 -21.12 21.27 19.77
CA GLU A 288 -20.75 22.64 19.42
C GLU A 288 -19.86 23.22 20.51
N GLY A 289 -18.76 23.84 20.11
CA GLY A 289 -17.79 24.42 21.03
C GLY A 289 -17.04 25.59 20.40
N LYS A 290 -16.46 26.45 21.24
CA LYS A 290 -15.57 27.52 20.82
C LYS A 290 -14.13 27.06 21.05
N ILE A 291 -13.34 26.99 19.99
CA ILE A 291 -11.91 26.68 20.10
C ILE A 291 -11.24 27.88 20.78
N GLU A 292 -10.40 27.64 21.78
CA GLU A 292 -9.58 28.69 22.37
C GLU A 292 -8.63 29.26 21.31
N ALA A 293 -8.28 30.54 21.42
CA ALA A 293 -7.31 31.14 20.51
C ALA A 293 -5.98 30.36 20.63
N PRO A 294 -5.30 30.06 19.51
CA PRO A 294 -4.00 29.41 19.56
C PRO A 294 -3.05 30.24 20.45
N GLN A 295 -2.43 29.60 21.44
CA GLN A 295 -1.39 30.21 22.26
C GLN A 295 -0.10 30.43 21.47
#